data_AF-A0A1C5AUF9-F1
#
_entry.id   AF-A0A1C5AUF9-F1
#
_cell.length_a   1.000
_cell.length_b   1.000
_cell.length_c   1.000
_cell.angle_alpha   90.00
_cell.angle_beta   90.00
_cell.angle_gamma   90.00
#
_symmetry.space_group_name_H-M   'P 1'
#
loop_
_entity.id
_entity.type
_entity.pdbx_description
1 polymer ?
#
loop_
_entity_poly.entity_id
_entity_poly.type
_entity_poly.pdbx_seq_one_letter_code
_entity_poly.pdbx_strand_id
1 'polypeptide(L)'
;MAATAGPTGTDANGAGRQSLATGAVGPPILAIERALNGAGDWTTAHHLVARATSSPIDAGRHIGLYHGAPAVPFLLNAATADDRDRYAAARQSLTRHVRRLVRQRLTVADDRLRRGQPGTFAEYDIFYGLVGTGALLLRHLPDADELGYLLTYITRLTRPCTHDGQRLPGWWVDHDPDPTLPTPGGHANLGMAHGAAGLLALAGRTGHQVSGQTDAIERLYAWFDRWRQDDAAEGSWWPQWLTRDQLRTGRPTQAGLGRPSWCYGAPGIARALQLAAIATNHAGRQTDAEAVLAGLPERPSTRPAHQTRDLPRSGRPSPHRAPGRRRRDDPGHRSAAARPHRTPHPPRTRPGRRLPDRSHRPPPRNGNGPHHRATPNQVGHMSAERLTNGAPAAIAVFAGATLETAAAAAGITPDELDTVVQT
;
A
#
# COMPACT_ATOMS: atom_id res chain seq x y z
N MET A 1 21.26 -33.21 25.12
CA MET A 1 20.22 -32.37 24.48
C MET A 1 20.74 -30.95 24.45
N ALA A 2 20.56 -30.21 23.35
CA ALA A 2 20.89 -28.79 23.26
C ALA A 2 19.77 -28.09 22.49
N ALA A 3 19.16 -27.05 23.07
CA ALA A 3 18.08 -26.32 22.45
C ALA A 3 18.64 -25.31 21.45
N THR A 4 18.32 -25.47 20.16
CA THR A 4 18.59 -24.44 19.15
C THR A 4 17.60 -23.29 19.33
N ALA A 5 18.09 -22.12 19.71
CA ALA A 5 17.27 -20.91 19.75
C ALA A 5 16.71 -20.60 18.35
N GLY A 6 15.42 -20.29 18.28
CA GLY A 6 14.79 -19.81 17.04
C GLY A 6 15.28 -18.42 16.64
N PRO A 7 15.02 -17.97 15.40
CA PRO A 7 15.36 -16.63 14.97
C PRO A 7 14.62 -15.60 15.84
N THR A 8 15.37 -14.64 16.38
CA THR A 8 14.81 -13.47 17.08
C THR A 8 13.89 -12.70 16.14
N GLY A 9 12.69 -12.34 16.60
CA GLY A 9 11.70 -11.67 15.77
C GLY A 9 12.21 -10.34 15.20
N THR A 10 11.85 -10.05 13.95
CA THR A 10 12.06 -8.75 13.33
C THR A 10 11.26 -7.69 14.06
N ASP A 11 11.92 -6.63 14.54
CA ASP A 11 11.27 -5.55 15.28
C ASP A 11 10.15 -4.89 14.46
N ALA A 12 8.90 -4.98 14.94
CA ALA A 12 7.78 -4.24 14.37
C ALA A 12 8.01 -2.71 14.37
N ASN A 13 8.90 -2.23 15.25
CA ASN A 13 9.36 -0.85 15.35
C ASN A 13 10.23 -0.41 14.14
N GLY A 14 10.78 -1.36 13.37
CA GLY A 14 11.53 -1.07 12.14
C GLY A 14 10.61 -0.76 10.95
N ALA A 15 9.55 -1.54 10.77
CA ALA A 15 8.66 -1.45 9.61
C ALA A 15 7.99 -0.06 9.47
N GLY A 16 7.55 0.55 10.57
CA GLY A 16 6.95 1.89 10.55
C GLY A 16 7.89 2.98 10.03
N ARG A 17 9.21 2.87 10.28
CA ARG A 17 10.19 3.91 9.94
C ARG A 17 10.34 4.15 8.43
N GLN A 18 10.04 3.15 7.61
CA GLN A 18 10.19 3.21 6.15
C GLN A 18 8.85 3.37 5.41
N SER A 19 7.79 3.74 6.14
CA SER A 19 6.51 4.20 5.57
C SER A 19 6.67 5.57 4.90
N LEU A 20 6.07 5.73 3.71
CA LEU A 20 5.89 7.01 3.02
C LEU A 20 4.79 7.86 3.68
N ALA A 21 3.76 7.22 4.25
CA ALA A 21 2.57 7.88 4.78
C ALA A 21 2.64 8.21 6.29
N THR A 22 3.48 7.51 7.04
CA THR A 22 3.51 7.53 8.53
C THR A 22 4.93 7.27 9.07
N GLY A 23 5.97 7.66 8.33
CA GLY A 23 7.34 7.23 8.59
C GLY A 23 8.37 8.23 8.09
N ALA A 24 9.66 7.92 8.31
CA ALA A 24 10.75 8.86 8.07
C ALA A 24 10.98 9.21 6.59
N VAL A 25 10.30 8.56 5.65
CA VAL A 25 10.40 8.82 4.20
C VAL A 25 9.54 10.01 3.76
N GLY A 26 8.46 10.33 4.49
CA GLY A 26 7.57 11.46 4.17
C GLY A 26 8.19 12.85 4.44
N PRO A 27 8.63 13.17 5.67
CA PRO A 27 9.16 14.50 6.02
C PRO A 27 10.31 15.05 5.16
N PRO A 28 11.27 14.23 4.68
CA PRO A 28 12.30 14.73 3.78
C PRO A 28 11.76 15.18 2.42
N ILE A 29 10.58 14.71 1.98
CA ILE A 29 9.95 15.18 0.73
C ILE A 29 9.48 16.63 0.89
N LEU A 30 8.76 16.97 1.97
CA LEU A 30 8.40 18.37 2.26
C LEU A 30 9.65 19.27 2.34
N ALA A 31 10.73 18.78 2.95
CA ALA A 31 11.98 19.54 3.03
C ALA A 31 12.68 19.71 1.66
N ILE A 32 12.56 18.74 0.75
CA ILE A 32 13.01 18.85 -0.64
C ILE A 32 12.17 19.88 -1.41
N GLU A 33 10.84 19.82 -1.32
CA GLU A 33 9.95 20.78 -1.99
C GLU A 33 10.24 22.22 -1.50
N ARG A 34 10.44 22.41 -0.19
CA ARG A 34 10.85 23.69 0.41
C ARG A 34 12.25 24.14 -0.04
N ALA A 35 13.19 23.22 -0.24
CA ALA A 35 14.52 23.54 -0.75
C ALA A 35 14.55 23.78 -2.28
N LEU A 36 13.49 23.39 -3.00
CA LEU A 36 13.29 23.68 -4.43
C LEU A 36 12.56 25.02 -4.64
N ASN A 37 11.54 25.33 -3.83
CA ASN A 37 10.77 26.59 -3.92
C ASN A 37 11.44 27.79 -3.20
N GLY A 38 12.48 27.55 -2.39
CA GLY A 38 13.24 28.58 -1.67
C GLY A 38 12.72 28.91 -0.27
N ALA A 39 11.66 28.25 0.21
CA ALA A 39 11.13 28.39 1.57
C ALA A 39 11.89 27.54 2.62
N GLY A 40 12.96 26.85 2.22
CA GLY A 40 13.84 26.06 3.08
C GLY A 40 15.20 25.79 2.44
N ASP A 41 16.05 25.01 3.12
CA ASP A 41 17.44 24.82 2.72
C ASP A 41 17.83 23.34 2.47
N TRP A 42 18.85 23.15 1.61
CA TRP A 42 19.32 21.83 1.21
C TRP A 42 20.09 21.06 2.31
N THR A 43 20.59 21.73 3.35
CA THR A 43 21.23 21.07 4.50
C THR A 43 20.17 20.38 5.36
N THR A 44 19.07 21.07 5.65
CA THR A 44 17.90 20.50 6.35
C THR A 44 17.30 19.33 5.56
N ALA A 45 17.09 19.50 4.25
CA ALA A 45 16.66 18.41 3.38
C ALA A 45 17.63 17.22 3.39
N HIS A 46 18.95 17.46 3.30
CA HIS A 46 19.96 16.41 3.32
C HIS A 46 20.02 15.65 4.65
N HIS A 47 19.97 16.36 5.79
CA HIS A 47 19.91 15.74 7.12
C HIS A 47 18.67 14.85 7.28
N LEU A 48 17.52 15.27 6.76
CA LEU A 48 16.28 14.49 6.80
C LEU A 48 16.36 13.24 5.90
N VAL A 49 16.89 13.37 4.67
CA VAL A 49 17.13 12.23 3.77
C VAL A 49 18.11 11.23 4.41
N ALA A 50 19.25 11.69 4.91
CA ALA A 50 20.26 10.84 5.55
C ALA A 50 19.69 10.12 6.79
N ARG A 51 18.83 10.80 7.59
CA ARG A 51 18.12 10.19 8.71
C ARG A 51 17.14 9.11 8.25
N ALA A 52 16.40 9.33 7.16
CA ALA A 52 15.47 8.36 6.58
C ALA A 52 16.18 7.10 6.06
N THR A 53 17.33 7.25 5.40
CA THR A 53 18.13 6.14 4.84
C THR A 53 19.21 5.61 5.78
N SER A 54 19.24 6.04 7.04
CA SER A 54 20.25 5.65 8.06
C SER A 54 20.19 4.19 8.50
N SER A 55 19.08 3.51 8.21
CA SER A 55 18.78 2.13 8.65
C SER A 55 18.69 1.20 7.44
N PRO A 56 18.98 -0.11 7.57
CA PRO A 56 18.86 -1.07 6.46
C PRO A 56 17.46 -1.04 5.83
N ILE A 57 17.40 -0.79 4.52
CA ILE A 57 16.16 -0.64 3.75
C ILE A 57 15.55 -2.03 3.49
N ASP A 58 14.25 -2.22 3.76
CA ASP A 58 13.56 -3.47 3.41
C ASP A 58 13.50 -3.62 1.88
N ALA A 59 14.07 -4.72 1.40
CA ALA A 59 14.23 -5.09 0.00
C ALA A 59 13.54 -6.45 -0.29
N GLY A 60 12.55 -6.83 0.51
CA GLY A 60 11.76 -8.05 0.38
C GLY A 60 10.75 -7.99 -0.77
N ARG A 61 10.03 -9.09 -1.01
CA ARG A 61 9.02 -9.17 -2.10
C ARG A 61 7.66 -8.56 -1.76
N HIS A 62 7.43 -8.20 -0.51
CA HIS A 62 6.14 -7.73 0.02
C HIS A 62 6.00 -6.18 0.01
N ILE A 63 7.09 -5.48 -0.31
CA ILE A 63 7.20 -4.02 -0.29
C ILE A 63 6.55 -3.37 -1.52
N GLY A 64 6.28 -2.06 -1.47
CA GLY A 64 5.62 -1.32 -2.55
C GLY A 64 5.95 0.18 -2.52
N LEU A 65 5.20 1.00 -3.26
CA LEU A 65 5.48 2.44 -3.36
C LEU A 65 5.48 3.14 -2.00
N TYR A 66 4.67 2.67 -1.05
CA TYR A 66 4.51 3.31 0.26
C TYR A 66 5.39 2.73 1.37
N HIS A 67 6.20 1.69 1.10
CA HIS A 67 7.06 1.08 2.11
C HIS A 67 8.33 0.46 1.51
N GLY A 68 9.49 0.70 2.12
CA GLY A 68 10.75 0.03 1.80
C GLY A 68 11.43 0.51 0.51
N ALA A 69 12.12 -0.39 -0.20
CA ALA A 69 12.99 -0.07 -1.33
C ALA A 69 12.36 0.62 -2.56
N PRO A 70 11.03 0.65 -2.80
CA PRO A 70 10.42 1.53 -3.81
C PRO A 70 10.06 2.94 -3.27
N ALA A 71 9.80 3.08 -1.97
CA ALA A 71 9.51 4.38 -1.34
C ALA A 71 10.75 5.29 -1.29
N VAL A 72 11.94 4.72 -1.06
CA VAL A 72 13.19 5.50 -1.00
C VAL A 72 13.57 6.13 -2.36
N PRO A 73 13.50 5.45 -3.52
CA PRO A 73 13.60 6.08 -4.83
C PRO A 73 12.58 7.19 -5.06
N PHE A 74 11.32 7.03 -4.63
CA PHE A 74 10.33 8.09 -4.78
C PHE A 74 10.80 9.38 -4.09
N LEU A 75 11.27 9.27 -2.84
CA LEU A 75 11.91 10.36 -2.11
C LEU A 75 13.15 10.92 -2.83
N LEU A 76 14.13 10.07 -3.16
CA LEU A 76 15.39 10.51 -3.75
C LEU A 76 15.21 11.13 -5.15
N ASN A 77 14.11 10.82 -5.84
CA ASN A 77 13.80 11.37 -7.15
C ASN A 77 13.04 12.70 -7.11
N ALA A 78 12.43 13.07 -5.98
CA ALA A 78 11.97 14.45 -5.77
C ALA A 78 13.17 15.42 -5.75
N ALA A 79 14.29 15.00 -5.17
CA ALA A 79 15.50 15.82 -5.01
C ALA A 79 16.28 16.11 -6.31
N THR A 80 15.71 15.80 -7.47
CA THR A 80 16.31 16.03 -8.80
C THR A 80 15.36 16.78 -9.75
N ALA A 81 14.40 17.54 -9.21
CA ALA A 81 13.44 18.35 -9.99
C ALA A 81 14.05 19.65 -10.56
N ASP A 82 15.25 20.02 -10.11
CA ASP A 82 16.09 21.13 -10.60
C ASP A 82 17.29 20.65 -11.44
N ASP A 83 17.15 19.48 -12.08
CA ASP A 83 18.15 18.77 -12.89
C ASP A 83 19.46 18.38 -12.17
N ARG A 84 19.55 18.54 -10.85
CA ARG A 84 20.74 18.17 -10.06
C ARG A 84 20.58 16.82 -9.36
N ASP A 85 21.24 15.77 -9.85
CA ASP A 85 21.21 14.45 -9.18
C ASP A 85 22.13 14.39 -7.95
N ARG A 86 21.62 14.89 -6.82
CA ARG A 86 22.26 14.88 -5.49
C ARG A 86 22.51 13.48 -4.92
N TYR A 87 21.86 12.44 -5.45
CA TYR A 87 21.81 11.10 -4.85
C TYR A 87 22.06 9.96 -5.84
N ALA A 88 22.75 10.25 -6.95
CA ALA A 88 22.86 9.39 -8.13
C ALA A 88 23.24 7.93 -7.83
N ALA A 89 24.23 7.69 -6.95
CA ALA A 89 24.66 6.34 -6.59
C ALA A 89 23.58 5.53 -5.84
N ALA A 90 22.87 6.18 -4.90
CA ALA A 90 21.77 5.56 -4.16
C ALA A 90 20.57 5.29 -5.08
N ARG A 91 20.19 6.29 -5.89
CA ARG A 91 19.17 6.18 -6.95
C ARG A 91 19.45 5.02 -7.89
N GLN A 92 20.65 4.94 -8.48
CA GLN A 92 21.00 3.88 -9.42
C GLN A 92 20.98 2.49 -8.77
N SER A 93 21.44 2.36 -7.53
CA SER A 93 21.42 1.10 -6.78
C SER A 93 19.99 0.61 -6.53
N LEU A 94 19.13 1.48 -5.99
CA LEU A 94 17.74 1.15 -5.66
C LEU A 94 16.89 0.95 -6.93
N THR A 95 17.09 1.74 -7.99
CA THR A 95 16.48 1.50 -9.32
C THR A 95 16.78 0.10 -9.85
N ARG A 96 18.04 -0.37 -9.72
CA ARG A 96 18.44 -1.74 -10.11
C ARG A 96 17.79 -2.82 -9.23
N HIS A 97 17.39 -2.48 -8.01
CA HIS A 97 16.55 -3.35 -7.17
C HIS A 97 15.08 -3.33 -7.61
N VAL A 98 14.45 -2.16 -7.75
CA VAL A 98 13.03 -2.00 -8.14
C VAL A 98 12.75 -2.68 -9.48
N ARG A 99 13.59 -2.47 -10.50
CA ARG A 99 13.48 -3.16 -11.81
C ARG A 99 13.46 -4.70 -11.65
N ARG A 100 14.32 -5.24 -10.77
CA ARG A 100 14.39 -6.69 -10.47
C ARG A 100 13.14 -7.19 -9.73
N LEU A 101 12.64 -6.40 -8.77
CA LEU A 101 11.42 -6.70 -8.03
C LEU A 101 10.21 -6.75 -8.96
N VAL A 102 10.06 -5.77 -9.86
CA VAL A 102 8.98 -5.74 -10.87
C VAL A 102 9.03 -7.00 -11.75
N ARG A 103 10.19 -7.34 -12.34
CA ARG A 103 10.34 -8.58 -13.13
C ARG A 103 9.86 -9.82 -12.36
N GLN A 104 10.29 -9.97 -11.10
CA GLN A 104 9.90 -11.12 -10.28
C GLN A 104 8.40 -11.17 -9.94
N ARG A 105 7.78 -10.02 -9.67
CA ARG A 105 6.33 -9.95 -9.37
C ARG A 105 5.49 -10.20 -10.62
N LEU A 106 5.90 -9.66 -11.78
CA LEU A 106 5.25 -9.94 -13.06
C LEU A 106 5.28 -11.44 -13.39
N THR A 107 6.39 -12.15 -13.16
CA THR A 107 6.44 -13.62 -13.35
C THR A 107 5.39 -14.35 -12.50
N VAL A 108 5.26 -13.99 -11.22
CA VAL A 108 4.29 -14.62 -10.30
C VAL A 108 2.85 -14.29 -10.69
N ALA A 109 2.57 -13.03 -11.03
CA ALA A 109 1.26 -12.57 -11.45
C ALA A 109 0.82 -13.19 -12.80
N ASP A 110 1.77 -13.42 -13.71
CA ASP A 110 1.54 -14.16 -14.94
C ASP A 110 1.25 -15.64 -14.72
N ASP A 111 1.92 -16.29 -13.77
CA ASP A 111 1.60 -17.67 -13.37
C ASP A 111 0.22 -17.76 -12.72
N ARG A 112 -0.18 -16.76 -11.92
CA ARG A 112 -1.54 -16.65 -11.38
C ARG A 112 -2.59 -16.50 -12.50
N LEU A 113 -2.38 -15.56 -13.43
CA LEU A 113 -3.29 -15.35 -14.57
C LEU A 113 -3.42 -16.63 -15.41
N ARG A 114 -2.32 -17.36 -15.67
CA ARG A 114 -2.34 -18.66 -16.37
C ARG A 114 -3.14 -19.74 -15.63
N ARG A 115 -3.26 -19.65 -14.30
CA ARG A 115 -4.00 -20.59 -13.44
C ARG A 115 -5.46 -20.18 -13.19
N GLY A 116 -5.91 -19.02 -13.66
CA GLY A 116 -7.27 -18.51 -13.43
C GLY A 116 -7.58 -18.19 -11.95
N GLN A 117 -6.55 -18.00 -11.13
CA GLN A 117 -6.70 -17.76 -9.69
C GLN A 117 -7.01 -16.27 -9.39
N PRO A 118 -7.81 -15.95 -8.36
CA PRO A 118 -8.07 -14.57 -7.91
C PRO A 118 -6.77 -13.83 -7.57
N GLY A 119 -6.75 -12.52 -7.85
CA GLY A 119 -5.64 -11.63 -7.49
C GLY A 119 -5.65 -11.26 -6.02
N THR A 120 -4.70 -10.40 -5.63
CA THR A 120 -4.68 -9.76 -4.29
C THR A 120 -4.28 -8.30 -4.43
N PHE A 121 -4.61 -7.46 -3.45
CA PHE A 121 -4.14 -6.07 -3.42
C PHE A 121 -2.61 -5.98 -3.55
N ALA A 122 -1.88 -6.83 -2.82
CA ALA A 122 -0.42 -6.93 -2.87
C ALA A 122 0.17 -7.40 -4.22
N GLU A 123 -0.67 -7.75 -5.20
CA GLU A 123 -0.23 -7.97 -6.58
C GLU A 123 -0.28 -6.67 -7.39
N TYR A 124 -1.41 -5.97 -7.41
CA TYR A 124 -1.67 -4.92 -8.40
C TYR A 124 -1.84 -3.51 -7.85
N ASP A 125 -2.02 -3.28 -6.55
CA ASP A 125 -2.46 -2.00 -6.01
C ASP A 125 -1.40 -0.86 -6.03
N ILE A 126 -1.80 0.32 -5.51
CA ILE A 126 -0.90 1.48 -5.38
C ILE A 126 0.06 1.34 -4.19
N PHE A 127 -0.41 0.84 -3.05
CA PHE A 127 0.35 0.88 -1.79
C PHE A 127 1.49 -0.14 -1.76
N TYR A 128 1.18 -1.36 -2.15
CA TYR A 128 2.02 -2.54 -2.05
C TYR A 128 2.38 -3.12 -3.43
N GLY A 129 1.50 -3.00 -4.42
CA GLY A 129 1.52 -3.75 -5.67
C GLY A 129 2.18 -3.10 -6.89
N LEU A 130 1.84 -3.64 -8.06
CA LEU A 130 2.41 -3.24 -9.35
C LEU A 130 1.98 -1.85 -9.81
N VAL A 131 0.75 -1.36 -9.57
CA VAL A 131 0.36 -0.01 -10.04
C VAL A 131 1.22 1.07 -9.40
N GLY A 132 1.46 1.02 -8.09
CA GLY A 132 2.33 2.00 -7.42
C GLY A 132 3.77 1.94 -7.93
N THR A 133 4.28 0.73 -8.15
CA THR A 133 5.63 0.55 -8.70
C THR A 133 5.71 1.00 -10.16
N GLY A 134 4.65 0.84 -10.96
CA GLY A 134 4.53 1.34 -12.32
C GLY A 134 4.44 2.86 -12.40
N ALA A 135 3.73 3.50 -11.46
CA ALA A 135 3.68 4.96 -11.36
C ALA A 135 5.06 5.57 -11.09
N LEU A 136 5.86 4.94 -10.23
CA LEU A 136 7.26 5.28 -9.96
C LEU A 136 8.15 5.10 -11.20
N LEU A 137 8.03 3.96 -11.92
CA LEU A 137 8.77 3.75 -13.17
C LEU A 137 8.41 4.82 -14.21
N LEU A 138 7.13 5.06 -14.48
CA LEU A 138 6.68 6.01 -15.51
C LEU A 138 7.02 7.49 -15.19
N ARG A 139 7.35 7.85 -13.94
CA ARG A 139 7.81 9.22 -13.61
C ARG A 139 9.30 9.44 -13.84
N HIS A 140 10.14 8.38 -13.87
CA HIS A 140 11.61 8.53 -13.85
C HIS A 140 12.38 7.60 -14.79
N LEU A 141 11.71 6.61 -15.38
CA LEU A 141 12.24 5.56 -16.26
C LEU A 141 11.19 5.20 -17.34
N PRO A 142 10.65 6.16 -18.11
CA PRO A 142 9.57 5.90 -19.07
C PRO A 142 9.97 4.90 -20.17
N ASP A 143 11.25 4.84 -20.52
CA ASP A 143 11.78 3.95 -21.56
C ASP A 143 12.18 2.54 -21.06
N ALA A 144 11.92 2.21 -19.79
CA ALA A 144 12.34 0.93 -19.22
C ALA A 144 11.41 -0.23 -19.63
N ASP A 145 12.00 -1.35 -20.07
CA ASP A 145 11.28 -2.57 -20.47
C ASP A 145 10.25 -3.03 -19.42
N GLU A 146 10.60 -2.90 -18.14
CA GLU A 146 9.73 -3.28 -17.01
C GLU A 146 8.42 -2.50 -16.98
N LEU A 147 8.40 -1.25 -17.45
CA LEU A 147 7.18 -0.46 -17.54
C LEU A 147 6.29 -0.97 -18.68
N GLY A 148 6.87 -1.28 -19.84
CA GLY A 148 6.14 -1.89 -20.95
C GLY A 148 5.57 -3.27 -20.59
N TYR A 149 6.35 -4.11 -19.90
CA TYR A 149 5.86 -5.40 -19.38
C TYR A 149 4.76 -5.22 -18.33
N LEU A 150 4.89 -4.23 -17.44
CA LEU A 150 3.90 -3.93 -16.40
C LEU A 150 2.60 -3.40 -16.98
N LEU A 151 2.65 -2.45 -17.92
CA LEU A 151 1.45 -1.98 -18.63
C LEU A 151 0.80 -3.12 -19.41
N THR A 152 1.58 -3.97 -20.11
CA THR A 152 1.07 -5.17 -20.81
C THR A 152 0.41 -6.17 -19.86
N TYR A 153 0.88 -6.26 -18.61
CA TYR A 153 0.22 -7.02 -17.56
C TYR A 153 -1.11 -6.37 -17.14
N ILE A 154 -1.18 -5.05 -16.96
CA ILE A 154 -2.42 -4.32 -16.62
C ILE A 154 -3.47 -4.42 -17.76
N THR A 155 -3.09 -4.37 -19.04
CA THR A 155 -4.04 -4.54 -20.16
C THR A 155 -4.64 -5.94 -20.25
N ARG A 156 -3.95 -6.93 -19.67
CA ARG A 156 -4.42 -8.32 -19.48
C ARG A 156 -5.22 -8.51 -18.19
N LEU A 157 -4.82 -7.90 -17.08
CA LEU A 157 -5.53 -7.95 -15.79
C LEU A 157 -6.95 -7.36 -15.87
N THR A 158 -7.14 -6.38 -16.74
CA THR A 158 -8.44 -5.76 -17.03
C THR A 158 -9.36 -6.63 -17.92
N ARG A 159 -8.94 -7.83 -18.34
CA ARG A 159 -9.79 -8.74 -19.13
C ARG A 159 -10.66 -9.57 -18.19
N PRO A 160 -11.99 -9.67 -18.40
CA PRO A 160 -12.86 -10.49 -17.56
C PRO A 160 -12.45 -11.97 -17.56
N CYS A 161 -12.52 -12.60 -16.39
CA CYS A 161 -12.31 -14.03 -16.18
C CYS A 161 -13.63 -14.72 -15.84
N THR A 162 -13.61 -16.06 -15.80
CA THR A 162 -14.73 -16.87 -15.29
C THR A 162 -14.25 -17.68 -14.10
N HIS A 163 -14.98 -17.63 -12.98
CA HIS A 163 -14.65 -18.32 -11.74
C HIS A 163 -15.97 -18.79 -11.09
N ASP A 164 -16.04 -20.07 -10.71
CA ASP A 164 -17.28 -20.75 -10.27
C ASP A 164 -18.49 -20.53 -11.20
N GLY A 165 -18.25 -20.48 -12.52
CA GLY A 165 -19.27 -20.20 -13.54
C GLY A 165 -19.71 -18.74 -13.65
N GLN A 166 -19.34 -17.86 -12.72
CA GLN A 166 -19.61 -16.43 -12.81
C GLN A 166 -18.52 -15.70 -13.60
N ARG A 167 -18.92 -14.78 -14.48
CA ARG A 167 -18.00 -13.87 -15.18
C ARG A 167 -17.66 -12.69 -14.27
N LEU A 168 -16.38 -12.53 -13.95
CA LEU A 168 -15.85 -11.53 -13.01
C LEU A 168 -14.84 -10.62 -13.73
N PRO A 169 -14.57 -9.39 -13.24
CA PRO A 169 -13.43 -8.60 -13.72
C PRO A 169 -12.11 -9.28 -13.35
N GLY A 170 -11.08 -9.20 -14.20
CA GLY A 170 -9.81 -9.92 -13.97
C GLY A 170 -8.99 -9.46 -12.75
N TRP A 171 -9.30 -8.29 -12.18
CA TRP A 171 -8.74 -7.78 -10.91
C TRP A 171 -9.52 -8.22 -9.65
N TRP A 172 -10.42 -9.19 -9.79
CA TRP A 172 -11.12 -9.83 -8.67
C TRP A 172 -10.15 -10.35 -7.60
N VAL A 173 -10.44 -10.07 -6.34
CA VAL A 173 -9.72 -10.62 -5.18
C VAL A 173 -10.67 -11.49 -4.35
N ASP A 174 -10.16 -12.55 -3.73
CA ASP A 174 -10.94 -13.52 -2.93
C ASP A 174 -10.89 -13.25 -1.41
N HIS A 175 -9.99 -12.37 -0.98
CA HIS A 175 -9.93 -11.86 0.39
C HIS A 175 -10.91 -10.70 0.62
N ASP A 176 -11.15 -10.37 1.88
CA ASP A 176 -11.96 -9.21 2.29
C ASP A 176 -11.22 -7.87 2.03
N PRO A 177 -11.92 -6.75 1.80
CA PRO A 177 -11.30 -5.43 1.62
C PRO A 177 -10.71 -4.87 2.91
N ASP A 178 -11.32 -5.21 4.05
CA ASP A 178 -10.83 -5.02 5.42
C ASP A 178 -11.32 -6.21 6.25
N PRO A 179 -10.54 -6.76 7.20
CA PRO A 179 -10.97 -7.91 8.03
C PRO A 179 -12.24 -7.68 8.86
N THR A 180 -12.68 -6.44 9.04
CA THR A 180 -13.94 -6.09 9.71
C THR A 180 -15.14 -5.96 8.76
N LEU A 181 -14.91 -5.95 7.45
CA LEU A 181 -15.92 -5.76 6.39
C LEU A 181 -15.94 -6.96 5.43
N PRO A 182 -16.40 -8.13 5.88
CA PRO A 182 -16.27 -9.38 5.12
C PRO A 182 -17.06 -9.36 3.81
N THR A 183 -16.44 -9.87 2.75
CA THR A 183 -17.04 -10.05 1.41
C THR A 183 -16.94 -11.51 0.97
N PRO A 184 -17.84 -12.41 1.44
CA PRO A 184 -17.80 -13.83 1.09
C PRO A 184 -17.82 -14.08 -0.42
N GLY A 185 -16.84 -14.84 -0.92
CA GLY A 185 -16.63 -15.08 -2.35
C GLY A 185 -15.79 -14.01 -3.07
N GLY A 186 -15.33 -12.99 -2.34
CA GLY A 186 -14.46 -11.93 -2.84
C GLY A 186 -15.17 -10.67 -3.32
N HIS A 187 -14.40 -9.75 -3.89
CA HIS A 187 -14.91 -8.49 -4.45
C HIS A 187 -14.05 -7.94 -5.61
N ALA A 188 -14.65 -7.02 -6.36
CA ALA A 188 -13.97 -6.13 -7.30
C ALA A 188 -13.87 -4.74 -6.67
N ASN A 189 -12.66 -4.26 -6.39
CA ASN A 189 -12.45 -2.93 -5.82
C ASN A 189 -12.55 -1.84 -6.92
N LEU A 190 -13.19 -0.71 -6.63
CA LEU A 190 -13.32 0.44 -7.56
C LEU A 190 -12.34 1.58 -7.22
N GLY A 191 -11.91 1.69 -5.97
CA GLY A 191 -11.11 2.80 -5.47
C GLY A 191 -9.76 2.96 -6.15
N MET A 192 -9.18 4.16 -6.03
CA MET A 192 -7.83 4.45 -6.52
C MET A 192 -6.80 3.57 -5.81
N ALA A 193 -6.88 3.49 -4.48
CA ALA A 193 -5.87 2.86 -3.63
C ALA A 193 -5.62 1.38 -3.95
N HIS A 194 -6.70 0.62 -4.16
CA HIS A 194 -6.70 -0.85 -4.19
C HIS A 194 -7.54 -1.45 -5.33
N GLY A 195 -7.93 -0.66 -6.35
CA GLY A 195 -8.95 -1.08 -7.32
C GLY A 195 -8.86 -0.45 -8.71
N ALA A 196 -10.01 -0.48 -9.40
CA ALA A 196 -10.15 -0.14 -10.81
C ALA A 196 -9.65 1.26 -11.17
N ALA A 197 -9.78 2.26 -10.28
CA ALA A 197 -9.31 3.62 -10.55
C ALA A 197 -7.78 3.71 -10.52
N GLY A 198 -7.09 2.89 -9.72
CA GLY A 198 -5.62 2.80 -9.77
C GLY A 198 -5.13 2.17 -11.07
N LEU A 199 -5.81 1.12 -11.54
CA LEU A 199 -5.55 0.50 -12.85
C LEU A 199 -5.77 1.51 -13.99
N LEU A 200 -6.87 2.27 -13.93
CA LEU A 200 -7.24 3.26 -14.95
C LEU A 200 -6.29 4.46 -14.96
N ALA A 201 -5.94 5.00 -13.79
CA ALA A 201 -5.04 6.14 -13.67
C ALA A 201 -3.63 5.82 -14.22
N LEU A 202 -3.12 4.60 -14.02
CA LEU A 202 -1.84 4.20 -14.61
C LEU A 202 -1.95 3.94 -16.12
N ALA A 203 -3.02 3.29 -16.59
CA ALA A 203 -3.24 3.07 -18.02
C ALA A 203 -3.47 4.40 -18.78
N GLY A 204 -4.09 5.38 -18.14
CA GLY A 204 -4.33 6.74 -18.64
C GLY A 204 -3.20 7.74 -18.40
N ARG A 205 -2.01 7.32 -17.94
CA ARG A 205 -0.83 8.20 -17.90
C ARG A 205 -0.10 8.17 -19.24
N THR A 206 0.21 9.35 -19.76
CA THR A 206 1.08 9.53 -20.93
C THR A 206 2.55 9.20 -20.60
N GLY A 207 3.34 8.93 -21.64
CA GLY A 207 4.80 8.67 -21.56
C GLY A 207 5.24 7.25 -21.93
N HIS A 208 4.31 6.28 -21.98
CA HIS A 208 4.56 4.94 -22.56
C HIS A 208 3.24 4.38 -23.11
N GLN A 209 3.29 3.57 -24.17
CA GLN A 209 2.12 2.94 -24.81
C GLN A 209 2.38 1.48 -25.14
N VAL A 210 1.39 0.60 -24.89
CA VAL A 210 1.45 -0.84 -25.21
C VAL A 210 0.21 -1.32 -25.95
N SER A 211 0.32 -2.46 -26.63
CA SER A 211 -0.81 -3.06 -27.35
C SER A 211 -1.99 -3.39 -26.42
N GLY A 212 -3.20 -2.99 -26.83
CA GLY A 212 -4.44 -3.14 -26.07
C GLY A 212 -4.59 -2.22 -24.86
N GLN A 213 -3.79 -1.13 -24.76
CA GLN A 213 -3.91 -0.14 -23.69
C GLN A 213 -5.20 0.69 -23.80
N THR A 214 -5.55 1.15 -25.00
CA THR A 214 -6.85 1.79 -25.28
C THR A 214 -8.01 0.87 -24.93
N ASP A 215 -7.97 -0.40 -25.36
CA ASP A 215 -9.00 -1.39 -24.99
C ASP A 215 -9.13 -1.56 -23.47
N ALA A 216 -8.04 -1.43 -22.72
CA ALA A 216 -8.03 -1.54 -21.26
C ALA A 216 -8.64 -0.31 -20.59
N ILE A 217 -8.38 0.88 -21.13
CA ILE A 217 -9.03 2.13 -20.75
C ILE A 217 -10.53 2.03 -21.00
N GLU A 218 -10.97 1.64 -22.20
CA GLU A 218 -12.40 1.53 -22.54
C GLU A 218 -13.13 0.48 -21.69
N ARG A 219 -12.49 -0.67 -21.39
CA ARG A 219 -13.05 -1.69 -20.50
C ARG A 219 -13.20 -1.22 -19.06
N LEU A 220 -12.34 -0.31 -18.60
CA LEU A 220 -12.44 0.31 -17.27
C LEU A 220 -13.44 1.48 -17.27
N TYR A 221 -13.52 2.27 -18.35
CA TYR A 221 -14.54 3.30 -18.54
C TYR A 221 -15.94 2.69 -18.48
N ALA A 222 -16.24 1.69 -19.32
CA ALA A 222 -17.51 0.99 -19.33
C ALA A 222 -17.83 0.26 -18.00
N TRP A 223 -16.83 0.02 -17.15
CA TRP A 223 -17.06 -0.45 -15.78
C TRP A 223 -17.51 0.69 -14.86
N PHE A 224 -16.84 1.84 -14.90
CA PHE A 224 -17.26 3.01 -14.12
C PHE A 224 -18.61 3.57 -14.59
N ASP A 225 -18.87 3.63 -15.89
CA ASP A 225 -20.16 4.07 -16.43
C ASP A 225 -21.31 3.16 -15.96
N ARG A 226 -21.11 1.82 -15.99
CA ARG A 226 -22.10 0.84 -15.51
C ARG A 226 -22.42 0.97 -14.01
N TRP A 227 -21.46 1.39 -13.20
CA TRP A 227 -21.58 1.40 -11.74
C TRP A 227 -21.65 2.79 -11.12
N ARG A 228 -21.66 3.84 -11.95
CA ARG A 228 -22.01 5.21 -11.55
C ARG A 228 -23.39 5.21 -10.94
N GLN A 229 -23.51 5.83 -9.77
CA GLN A 229 -24.76 6.18 -9.12
C GLN A 229 -24.86 7.69 -9.19
N ASP A 230 -26.03 8.23 -9.54
CA ASP A 230 -26.26 9.67 -9.60
C ASP A 230 -27.38 10.02 -8.63
N ASP A 231 -27.08 10.88 -7.65
CA ASP A 231 -28.02 11.40 -6.68
C ASP A 231 -28.14 12.93 -6.79
N ALA A 232 -29.34 13.47 -6.57
CA ALA A 232 -29.63 14.89 -6.76
C ALA A 232 -29.03 15.81 -5.68
N ALA A 233 -28.60 15.27 -4.53
CA ALA A 233 -28.01 16.00 -3.41
C ALA A 233 -26.56 15.61 -3.13
N GLU A 234 -26.16 14.36 -3.40
CA GLU A 234 -24.79 13.87 -3.23
C GLU A 234 -23.97 13.85 -4.54
N GLY A 235 -24.59 14.10 -5.70
CA GLY A 235 -23.95 14.10 -7.00
C GLY A 235 -23.63 12.69 -7.51
N SER A 236 -22.64 12.59 -8.41
CA SER A 236 -22.22 11.31 -8.99
C SER A 236 -21.20 10.59 -8.12
N TRP A 237 -21.49 9.34 -7.77
CA TRP A 237 -20.64 8.51 -6.90
C TRP A 237 -20.56 7.06 -7.37
N TRP A 238 -19.71 6.27 -6.72
CA TRP A 238 -19.51 4.85 -7.02
C TRP A 238 -19.41 4.03 -5.73
N PRO A 239 -19.85 2.76 -5.73
CA PRO A 239 -19.63 1.86 -4.61
C PRO A 239 -18.13 1.57 -4.43
N GLN A 240 -17.64 1.48 -3.19
CA GLN A 240 -16.21 1.26 -2.89
C GLN A 240 -15.68 -0.05 -3.50
N TRP A 241 -16.51 -1.08 -3.51
CA TRP A 241 -16.28 -2.36 -4.18
C TRP A 241 -17.60 -3.03 -4.55
N LEU A 242 -17.51 -4.09 -5.36
CA LEU A 242 -18.65 -4.90 -5.80
C LEU A 242 -18.44 -6.38 -5.48
N THR A 243 -19.39 -6.97 -4.75
CA THR A 243 -19.42 -8.40 -4.40
C THR A 243 -20.06 -9.24 -5.51
N ARG A 244 -19.94 -10.57 -5.42
CA ARG A 244 -20.49 -11.50 -6.43
C ARG A 244 -21.99 -11.28 -6.65
N ASP A 245 -22.73 -11.04 -5.57
CA ASP A 245 -24.17 -10.87 -5.62
C ASP A 245 -24.58 -9.53 -6.25
N GLN A 246 -23.84 -8.45 -5.96
CA GLN A 246 -24.07 -7.15 -6.60
C GLN A 246 -23.80 -7.23 -8.11
N LEU A 247 -22.73 -7.92 -8.54
CA LEU A 247 -22.46 -8.17 -9.97
C LEU A 247 -23.55 -9.01 -10.66
N ARG A 248 -24.16 -9.95 -9.92
CA ARG A 248 -25.24 -10.85 -10.39
C ARG A 248 -26.59 -10.13 -10.50
N THR A 249 -26.92 -9.30 -9.52
CA THR A 249 -28.21 -8.57 -9.44
C THR A 249 -28.20 -7.24 -10.20
N GLY A 250 -27.01 -6.71 -10.52
CA GLY A 250 -26.87 -5.39 -11.14
C GLY A 250 -27.10 -4.21 -10.18
N ARG A 251 -27.11 -4.45 -8.86
CA ARG A 251 -27.45 -3.45 -7.84
C ARG A 251 -26.37 -3.39 -6.76
N PRO A 252 -25.76 -2.22 -6.48
CA PRO A 252 -24.93 -2.07 -5.28
C PRO A 252 -25.80 -2.07 -4.01
N THR A 253 -25.19 -2.39 -2.86
CA THR A 253 -25.85 -2.31 -1.54
C THR A 253 -25.29 -1.20 -0.64
N GLN A 254 -24.38 -0.38 -1.17
CA GLN A 254 -23.95 0.86 -0.51
C GLN A 254 -25.11 1.86 -0.64
N ALA A 255 -25.51 2.50 0.46
CA ALA A 255 -26.75 3.28 0.52
C ALA A 255 -26.65 4.74 0.04
N GLY A 256 -25.44 5.23 -0.28
CA GLY A 256 -25.17 6.62 -0.67
C GLY A 256 -23.67 6.89 -0.86
N LEU A 257 -23.29 8.15 -1.02
CA LEU A 257 -21.91 8.61 -1.14
C LEU A 257 -21.12 8.35 0.14
N GLY A 258 -20.17 7.41 0.08
CA GLY A 258 -19.13 7.26 1.10
C GLY A 258 -18.21 8.50 1.17
N ARG A 259 -17.44 8.65 2.25
CA ARG A 259 -16.60 9.85 2.50
C ARG A 259 -15.80 10.24 1.23
N PRO A 260 -15.94 11.50 0.73
CA PRO A 260 -15.15 11.97 -0.40
C PRO A 260 -13.67 11.87 -0.03
N SER A 261 -12.97 10.98 -0.72
CA SER A 261 -11.62 10.56 -0.38
C SER A 261 -10.89 10.07 -1.63
N TRP A 262 -9.60 10.37 -1.72
CA TRP A 262 -8.77 9.94 -2.85
C TRP A 262 -8.70 8.41 -2.95
N CYS A 263 -8.62 7.68 -1.82
CA CYS A 263 -8.40 6.24 -1.81
C CYS A 263 -9.58 5.40 -2.32
N TYR A 264 -10.82 5.77 -1.96
CA TYR A 264 -12.02 4.95 -2.15
C TYR A 264 -13.26 5.70 -2.62
N GLY A 265 -13.24 7.04 -2.69
CA GLY A 265 -14.39 7.86 -3.06
C GLY A 265 -14.31 8.46 -4.47
N ALA A 266 -15.34 9.24 -4.80
CA ALA A 266 -15.46 9.95 -6.07
C ALA A 266 -14.23 10.81 -6.47
N PRO A 267 -13.50 11.52 -5.59
CA PRO A 267 -12.35 12.32 -6.05
C PRO A 267 -11.23 11.50 -6.72
N GLY A 268 -10.94 10.31 -6.19
CA GLY A 268 -9.95 9.42 -6.79
C GLY A 268 -10.43 8.87 -8.14
N ILE A 269 -11.68 8.39 -8.17
CA ILE A 269 -12.29 7.80 -9.36
C ILE A 269 -12.39 8.84 -10.50
N ALA A 270 -12.87 10.04 -10.20
CA ALA A 270 -12.95 11.14 -11.15
C ALA A 270 -11.57 11.55 -11.69
N ARG A 271 -10.52 11.65 -10.87
CA ARG A 271 -9.16 11.90 -11.37
C ARG A 271 -8.63 10.77 -12.26
N ALA A 272 -8.97 9.51 -11.97
CA ALA A 272 -8.61 8.39 -12.84
C ALA A 272 -9.31 8.45 -14.20
N LEU A 273 -10.60 8.78 -14.22
CA LEU A 273 -11.39 9.02 -15.43
C LEU A 273 -10.80 10.20 -16.23
N GLN A 274 -10.58 11.36 -15.60
CA GLN A 274 -9.99 12.54 -16.24
C GLN A 274 -8.65 12.23 -16.95
N LEU A 275 -7.73 11.52 -16.27
CA LEU A 275 -6.46 11.09 -16.87
C LEU A 275 -6.68 10.20 -18.10
N ALA A 276 -7.59 9.24 -18.01
CA ALA A 276 -7.92 8.34 -19.10
C ALA A 276 -8.62 9.06 -20.28
N ALA A 277 -9.49 10.03 -20.02
CA ALA A 277 -10.08 10.89 -21.07
C ALA A 277 -9.03 11.70 -21.81
N ILE A 278 -8.06 12.29 -21.09
CA ILE A 278 -6.94 13.03 -21.68
C ILE A 278 -6.09 12.10 -22.56
N ALA A 279 -5.73 10.91 -22.07
CA ALA A 279 -4.95 9.93 -22.82
C ALA A 279 -5.68 9.32 -24.03
N THR A 280 -7.01 9.42 -24.10
CA THR A 280 -7.84 8.97 -25.22
C THR A 280 -8.39 10.11 -26.09
N ASN A 281 -8.04 11.36 -25.78
CA ASN A 281 -8.54 12.58 -26.43
C ASN A 281 -10.08 12.71 -26.42
N HIS A 282 -10.74 12.23 -25.36
CA HIS A 282 -12.19 12.28 -25.20
C HIS A 282 -12.63 13.46 -24.32
N ALA A 283 -12.59 14.67 -24.89
CA ALA A 283 -12.87 15.92 -24.18
C ALA A 283 -14.18 15.92 -23.36
N GLY A 284 -15.28 15.35 -23.87
CA GLY A 284 -16.53 15.24 -23.12
C GLY A 284 -16.38 14.44 -21.81
N ARG A 285 -15.73 13.26 -21.88
CA ARG A 285 -15.42 12.43 -20.70
C ARG A 285 -14.45 13.12 -19.72
N GLN A 286 -13.62 14.04 -20.20
CA GLN A 286 -12.76 14.87 -19.35
C GLN A 286 -13.61 15.89 -18.58
N THR A 287 -14.48 16.63 -19.29
CA THR A 287 -15.40 17.60 -18.68
C THR A 287 -16.36 16.93 -17.70
N ASP A 288 -16.88 15.74 -18.00
CA ASP A 288 -17.70 14.97 -17.06
C ASP A 288 -16.94 14.66 -15.76
N ALA A 289 -15.69 14.21 -15.87
CA ALA A 289 -14.85 13.90 -14.70
C ALA A 289 -14.47 15.15 -13.89
N GLU A 290 -14.26 16.28 -14.57
CA GLU A 290 -14.00 17.59 -13.94
C GLU A 290 -15.26 18.14 -13.24
N ALA A 291 -16.44 17.97 -13.83
CA ALA A 291 -17.72 18.32 -13.22
C ALA A 291 -18.01 17.48 -11.97
N VAL A 292 -17.67 16.18 -11.97
CA VAL A 292 -17.78 15.33 -10.77
C VAL A 292 -16.83 15.78 -9.66
N LEU A 293 -15.62 16.28 -9.98
CA LEU A 293 -14.71 16.87 -8.99
C LEU A 293 -15.24 18.20 -8.42
N ALA A 294 -15.76 19.07 -9.29
CA ALA A 294 -16.29 20.38 -8.90
C ALA A 294 -17.62 20.30 -8.13
N GLY A 295 -18.43 19.27 -8.38
CA GLY A 295 -19.72 19.03 -7.72
C GLY A 295 -19.63 18.30 -6.38
N LEU A 296 -18.44 18.01 -5.85
CA LEU A 296 -18.29 17.36 -4.56
C LEU A 296 -18.75 18.27 -3.41
N PRO A 297 -19.62 17.82 -2.50
CA PRO A 297 -20.07 18.65 -1.39
C PRO A 297 -18.93 18.87 -0.39
N GLU A 298 -18.76 20.12 0.05
CA GLU A 298 -17.90 20.50 1.19
C GLU A 298 -18.46 19.91 2.49
N ARG A 299 -18.18 18.63 2.74
CA ARG A 299 -18.35 18.01 4.06
C ARG A 299 -17.08 18.29 4.87
N PRO A 300 -17.11 19.21 5.86
CA PRO A 300 -15.96 19.45 6.73
C PRO A 300 -15.54 18.16 7.43
N SER A 301 -14.27 18.09 7.85
CA SER A 301 -13.62 16.90 8.40
C SER A 301 -14.06 16.53 9.83
N THR A 302 -15.37 16.60 10.11
CA THR A 302 -15.96 16.18 11.38
C THR A 302 -15.73 14.69 11.60
N ARG A 303 -14.90 14.38 12.59
CA ARG A 303 -14.62 13.03 13.06
C ARG A 303 -15.94 12.40 13.54
N PRO A 304 -16.38 11.25 13.02
CA PRO A 304 -17.67 10.68 13.39
C PRO A 304 -17.66 10.27 14.86
N ALA A 305 -18.48 10.96 15.67
CA ALA A 305 -18.88 10.45 16.98
C ALA A 305 -19.82 9.25 16.83
N HIS A 306 -19.99 8.48 17.90
CA HIS A 306 -20.97 7.38 18.04
C HIS A 306 -20.68 6.07 17.29
N GLN A 307 -19.68 5.31 17.76
CA GLN A 307 -19.91 3.89 18.09
C GLN A 307 -19.36 3.49 19.49
N THR A 308 -19.25 4.44 20.42
CA THR A 308 -19.32 4.12 21.85
C THR A 308 -20.74 3.68 22.21
N ARG A 309 -21.02 2.37 22.10
CA ARG A 309 -22.20 1.76 22.70
C ARG A 309 -22.10 1.86 24.23
N ASP A 310 -23.21 2.20 24.87
CA ASP A 310 -23.29 2.27 26.33
C ASP A 310 -22.99 0.91 26.97
N LEU A 311 -22.02 0.91 27.89
CA LEU A 311 -21.96 -0.03 29.00
C LEU A 311 -22.47 0.70 30.23
N PRO A 312 -23.50 0.18 30.93
CA PRO A 312 -24.10 0.89 32.07
C PRO A 312 -23.06 1.07 33.18
N ARG A 313 -22.97 2.30 33.72
CA ARG A 313 -22.14 2.63 34.89
C ARG A 313 -22.63 1.84 36.11
N SER A 314 -21.99 0.71 36.41
CA SER A 314 -22.07 0.12 37.74
C SER A 314 -21.46 1.10 38.75
N GLY A 315 -22.29 1.59 39.67
CA GLY A 315 -21.91 2.63 40.62
C GLY A 315 -20.86 2.16 41.63
N ARG A 316 -19.97 3.07 42.04
CA ARG A 316 -19.16 2.89 43.26
C ARG A 316 -20.06 3.01 44.50
N PRO A 317 -19.98 2.08 45.46
CA PRO A 317 -20.27 2.36 46.86
C PRO A 317 -18.96 2.66 47.62
N SER A 318 -18.93 3.82 48.26
CA SER A 318 -18.01 4.15 49.37
C SER A 318 -18.87 4.32 50.63
N PRO A 319 -18.29 4.40 51.86
CA PRO A 319 -17.24 3.56 52.42
C PRO A 319 -17.61 3.07 53.84
N HIS A 320 -17.01 1.98 54.35
CA HIS A 320 -17.15 1.59 55.75
C HIS A 320 -15.83 1.24 56.47
N ARG A 321 -15.89 1.40 57.81
CA ARG A 321 -14.82 1.70 58.76
C ARG A 321 -13.72 0.64 58.92
N ALA A 322 -12.55 1.14 59.34
CA ALA A 322 -11.43 0.42 59.97
C ALA A 322 -11.81 -0.02 61.44
N PRO A 323 -10.94 -0.60 62.32
CA PRO A 323 -9.46 -0.60 62.29
C PRO A 323 -8.71 -1.88 62.74
N GLY A 324 -7.38 -1.88 62.53
CA GLY A 324 -6.42 -2.80 63.16
C GLY A 324 -4.99 -2.25 63.14
N ARG A 325 -4.28 -2.23 64.28
CA ARG A 325 -2.89 -1.72 64.41
C ARG A 325 -1.90 -2.88 64.61
N ARG A 326 -0.68 -2.80 64.06
CA ARG A 326 0.62 -2.71 64.80
C ARG A 326 1.86 -3.01 63.91
N ARG A 327 2.90 -2.17 64.09
CA ARG A 327 4.37 -2.42 64.02
C ARG A 327 4.97 -2.89 62.66
N ARG A 328 6.06 -2.30 62.14
CA ARG A 328 7.50 -2.33 62.58
C ARG A 328 8.09 -3.75 62.47
N ASP A 329 9.25 -4.01 61.85
CA ASP A 329 10.46 -3.17 61.61
C ASP A 329 11.14 -3.41 60.21
N ASP A 330 12.34 -2.85 60.01
CA ASP A 330 13.31 -2.87 58.87
C ASP A 330 14.70 -3.28 59.48
N PRO A 331 15.89 -3.44 58.80
CA PRO A 331 16.25 -3.36 57.37
C PRO A 331 17.23 -4.44 56.80
N GLY A 332 17.46 -4.39 55.47
CA GLY A 332 18.76 -4.69 54.84
C GLY A 332 19.09 -6.15 54.40
N HIS A 333 20.21 -6.45 53.71
CA HIS A 333 21.19 -5.58 53.03
C HIS A 333 22.15 -6.40 52.09
N ARG A 334 22.45 -5.92 50.85
CA ARG A 334 23.63 -6.29 49.99
C ARG A 334 23.76 -7.77 49.52
N SER A 335 24.80 -8.19 48.77
CA SER A 335 25.29 -7.76 47.43
C SER A 335 26.29 -8.78 46.83
N ALA A 336 26.41 -8.79 45.48
CA ALA A 336 27.61 -9.08 44.66
C ALA A 336 28.27 -10.49 44.56
N ALA A 337 28.22 -11.04 43.34
CA ALA A 337 29.34 -11.50 42.46
C ALA A 337 30.40 -12.56 42.87
N ALA A 338 30.63 -13.53 41.97
CA ALA A 338 31.97 -14.03 41.54
C ALA A 338 31.95 -14.84 40.21
N ARG A 339 33.12 -14.97 39.56
CA ARG A 339 33.51 -15.76 38.35
C ARG A 339 35.01 -16.20 38.55
N PRO A 340 35.73 -16.98 37.69
CA PRO A 340 35.46 -17.46 36.31
C PRO A 340 35.57 -19.03 36.20
N HIS A 341 36.31 -19.80 35.36
CA HIS A 341 37.25 -19.60 34.23
C HIS A 341 37.53 -20.88 33.35
N ARG A 342 38.18 -20.67 32.17
CA ARG A 342 39.09 -21.52 31.34
C ARG A 342 38.84 -23.02 30.98
N THR A 343 38.47 -23.26 29.71
CA THR A 343 39.24 -23.93 28.59
C THR A 343 40.15 -25.17 28.85
N PRO A 344 40.17 -26.22 27.98
CA PRO A 344 40.93 -26.17 26.69
C PRO A 344 40.32 -26.92 25.45
N HIS A 345 41.14 -27.15 24.40
CA HIS A 345 40.84 -27.53 22.99
C HIS A 345 41.93 -28.49 22.44
N PRO A 346 41.87 -29.06 21.20
CA PRO A 346 40.74 -29.36 20.31
C PRO A 346 40.57 -30.90 20.05
N PRO A 347 41.13 -31.67 19.05
CA PRO A 347 41.66 -31.44 17.69
C PRO A 347 41.14 -32.35 16.52
N ARG A 348 40.93 -31.75 15.33
CA ARG A 348 41.21 -32.22 13.93
C ARG A 348 40.45 -33.37 13.18
N THR A 349 40.38 -33.10 11.85
CA THR A 349 40.37 -33.97 10.63
C THR A 349 39.09 -34.66 10.07
N ARG A 350 38.63 -34.08 8.94
CA ARG A 350 37.99 -34.70 7.74
C ARG A 350 39.08 -35.44 6.88
N PRO A 351 38.79 -36.18 5.76
CA PRO A 351 37.65 -36.04 4.83
C PRO A 351 37.04 -37.33 4.23
N GLY A 352 36.02 -37.17 3.35
CA GLY A 352 35.52 -38.23 2.47
C GLY A 352 34.40 -37.77 1.52
N ARG A 353 34.68 -37.66 0.22
CA ARG A 353 33.66 -37.51 -0.85
C ARG A 353 33.36 -38.87 -1.46
N ARG A 354 32.09 -39.15 -1.79
CA ARG A 354 31.66 -39.92 -2.98
C ARG A 354 30.15 -39.75 -3.22
N LEU A 355 29.78 -39.44 -4.46
CA LEU A 355 28.49 -39.75 -5.06
C LEU A 355 28.66 -41.03 -5.90
N PRO A 356 27.58 -41.74 -6.20
CA PRO A 356 27.27 -41.91 -7.62
C PRO A 356 25.80 -41.59 -7.98
N ASP A 357 25.48 -41.84 -9.26
CA ASP A 357 24.36 -41.36 -10.06
C ASP A 357 23.10 -42.30 -10.03
N ARG A 358 22.04 -41.87 -10.72
CA ARG A 358 20.91 -42.64 -11.31
C ARG A 358 19.72 -43.09 -10.45
N SER A 359 18.66 -42.29 -10.58
CA SER A 359 17.34 -42.67 -11.12
C SER A 359 16.62 -43.93 -10.61
N HIS A 360 15.52 -43.73 -9.88
CA HIS A 360 14.26 -44.45 -10.10
C HIS A 360 13.06 -43.55 -9.74
N ARG A 361 11.91 -43.77 -10.40
CA ARG A 361 10.67 -42.97 -10.24
C ARG A 361 9.51 -43.89 -9.84
N PRO A 362 8.95 -43.79 -8.61
CA PRO A 362 7.78 -44.57 -8.21
C PRO A 362 6.46 -43.95 -8.73
N PRO A 363 5.35 -44.74 -8.78
CA PRO A 363 4.02 -44.26 -9.15
C PRO A 363 3.36 -43.41 -8.04
N PRO A 364 2.31 -42.62 -8.36
CA PRO A 364 1.61 -41.80 -7.37
C PRO A 364 0.83 -42.65 -6.36
N ARG A 365 0.91 -42.29 -5.08
CA ARG A 365 -0.02 -42.76 -4.05
C ARG A 365 -1.12 -41.71 -3.81
N ASN A 366 -2.38 -42.12 -3.92
CA ASN A 366 -3.48 -41.35 -3.37
C ASN A 366 -3.33 -41.27 -1.84
N GLY A 367 -3.53 -40.09 -1.27
CA GLY A 367 -3.43 -39.87 0.17
C GLY A 367 -4.13 -38.58 0.58
N ASN A 368 -5.35 -38.69 1.11
CA ASN A 368 -5.98 -37.58 1.81
C ASN A 368 -5.20 -37.30 3.09
N GLY A 369 -4.51 -36.16 3.11
CA GLY A 369 -3.89 -35.58 4.30
C GLY A 369 -4.45 -34.17 4.52
N PRO A 370 -4.51 -33.66 5.77
CA PRO A 370 -5.13 -32.38 6.05
C PRO A 370 -4.40 -31.25 5.34
N HIS A 371 -5.15 -30.36 4.66
CA HIS A 371 -4.60 -29.15 4.08
C HIS A 371 -4.02 -28.27 5.20
N HIS A 372 -2.69 -28.18 5.27
CA HIS A 372 -2.02 -27.13 6.04
C HIS A 372 -2.38 -25.77 5.43
N ARG A 373 -3.41 -25.15 6.03
CA ARG A 373 -3.86 -23.80 5.70
C ARG A 373 -2.68 -22.85 5.91
N ALA A 374 -2.17 -22.26 4.83
CA ALA A 374 -1.12 -21.26 4.93
C ALA A 374 -1.62 -20.11 5.81
N THR A 375 -0.89 -19.81 6.88
CA THR A 375 -1.21 -18.66 7.73
C THR A 375 -1.09 -17.39 6.90
N PRO A 376 -2.11 -16.51 6.87
CA PRO A 376 -1.99 -15.20 6.22
C PRO A 376 -0.79 -14.44 6.78
N ASN A 377 0.03 -13.85 5.90
CA ASN A 377 1.13 -13.01 6.35
C ASN A 377 0.57 -11.83 7.16
N GLN A 378 0.98 -11.72 8.43
CA GLN A 378 0.79 -10.50 9.22
C GLN A 378 1.77 -9.42 8.73
N VAL A 379 1.53 -8.90 7.52
CA VAL A 379 2.08 -7.59 7.12
C VAL A 379 1.43 -6.54 8.02
N GLY A 380 2.22 -5.59 8.51
CA GLY A 380 1.76 -4.59 9.47
C GLY A 380 0.58 -3.77 8.95
N HIS A 381 -0.62 -4.05 9.45
CA HIS A 381 -1.86 -3.45 8.95
C HIS A 381 -1.93 -1.96 9.30
N MET A 382 -1.91 -1.09 8.30
CA MET A 382 -2.46 0.25 8.45
C MET A 382 -3.98 0.15 8.24
N SER A 383 -4.77 0.75 9.14
CA SER A 383 -6.22 0.88 8.96
C SER A 383 -6.52 1.98 7.94
N ALA A 384 -7.72 1.94 7.33
CA ALA A 384 -8.17 2.98 6.39
C ALA A 384 -8.11 4.40 7.01
N GLU A 385 -8.33 4.53 8.32
CA GLU A 385 -8.21 5.77 9.08
C GLU A 385 -6.78 6.33 9.22
N ARG A 386 -5.74 5.51 9.01
CA ARG A 386 -4.34 5.99 8.96
C ARG A 386 -3.95 6.41 7.55
N LEU A 387 -4.49 5.74 6.54
CA LEU A 387 -4.31 6.11 5.12
C LEU A 387 -4.86 7.52 4.81
N THR A 388 -5.84 8.00 5.59
CA THR A 388 -6.38 9.36 5.44
C THR A 388 -5.49 10.46 5.99
N ASN A 389 -4.48 10.16 6.82
CA ASN A 389 -3.58 11.16 7.38
C ASN A 389 -2.40 11.45 6.45
N GLY A 390 -1.87 10.44 5.74
CA GLY A 390 -0.84 10.61 4.70
C GLY A 390 -1.31 11.29 3.40
N ALA A 391 -2.44 12.01 3.44
CA ALA A 391 -3.13 12.52 2.25
C ALA A 391 -2.30 13.49 1.37
N PRO A 392 -1.54 14.47 1.90
CA PRO A 392 -0.79 15.40 1.05
C PRO A 392 0.21 14.69 0.12
N ALA A 393 0.99 13.75 0.67
CA ALA A 393 1.95 12.97 -0.10
C ALA A 393 1.24 12.08 -1.13
N ALA A 394 0.14 11.41 -0.74
CA ALA A 394 -0.63 10.57 -1.64
C ALA A 394 -1.24 11.34 -2.82
N ILE A 395 -1.70 12.56 -2.59
CA ILE A 395 -2.26 13.43 -3.63
C ILE A 395 -1.13 13.96 -4.52
N ALA A 396 -0.01 14.44 -3.97
CA ALA A 396 1.12 14.95 -4.77
C ALA A 396 1.74 13.91 -5.72
N VAL A 397 1.81 12.63 -5.30
CA VAL A 397 2.26 11.50 -6.14
C VAL A 397 1.45 11.40 -7.44
N PHE A 398 0.13 11.64 -7.39
CA PHE A 398 -0.81 11.41 -8.50
C PHE A 398 -1.36 12.70 -9.15
N ALA A 399 -1.25 13.86 -8.50
CA ALA A 399 -1.61 15.15 -9.06
C ALA A 399 -0.59 15.60 -10.12
N GLY A 400 0.70 15.36 -9.88
CA GLY A 400 1.80 15.96 -10.65
C GLY A 400 2.13 17.41 -10.23
N ALA A 401 1.47 17.90 -9.17
CA ALA A 401 1.71 19.20 -8.55
C ALA A 401 2.62 19.06 -7.31
N THR A 402 3.08 20.19 -6.75
CA THR A 402 3.88 20.21 -5.52
C THR A 402 3.07 19.70 -4.33
N LEU A 403 3.75 19.33 -3.23
CA LEU A 403 3.09 18.92 -1.99
C LEU A 403 2.16 20.03 -1.45
N GLU A 404 2.56 21.29 -1.61
CA GLU A 404 1.82 22.47 -1.16
C GLU A 404 0.57 22.73 -2.02
N THR A 405 0.68 22.62 -3.35
CA THR A 405 -0.48 22.71 -4.25
C THR A 405 -1.45 21.54 -4.04
N ALA A 406 -0.93 20.34 -3.78
CA ALA A 406 -1.73 19.15 -3.44
C ALA A 406 -2.45 19.29 -2.08
N ALA A 407 -1.82 19.93 -1.10
CA ALA A 407 -2.43 20.23 0.20
C ALA A 407 -3.52 21.31 0.08
N ALA A 408 -3.24 22.41 -0.62
CA ALA A 408 -4.20 23.48 -0.86
C ALA A 408 -5.44 22.98 -1.63
N ALA A 409 -5.25 22.15 -2.66
CA ALA A 409 -6.35 21.49 -3.39
C ALA A 409 -7.13 20.45 -2.56
N ALA A 410 -6.63 20.08 -1.38
CA ALA A 410 -7.30 19.23 -0.40
C ALA A 410 -7.89 20.01 0.79
N GLY A 411 -7.81 21.35 0.77
CA GLY A 411 -8.27 22.22 1.87
C GLY A 411 -7.37 22.20 3.11
N ILE A 412 -6.14 21.69 3.01
CA ILE A 412 -5.19 21.57 4.12
C ILE A 412 -4.31 22.84 4.16
N THR A 413 -4.35 23.58 5.27
CA THR A 413 -3.54 24.79 5.47
C THR A 413 -2.04 24.45 5.67
N PRO A 414 -1.11 25.42 5.49
CA PRO A 414 0.31 25.19 5.73
C PRO A 414 0.64 24.69 7.15
N ASP A 415 -0.05 25.22 8.17
CA ASP A 415 0.16 24.81 9.58
C ASP A 415 -0.37 23.39 9.86
N GLU A 416 -1.49 23.02 9.23
CA GLU A 416 -1.99 21.64 9.25
C GLU A 416 -1.07 20.70 8.46
N LEU A 417 -0.48 21.14 7.35
CA LEU A 417 0.50 20.37 6.57
C LEU A 417 1.77 20.10 7.39
N ASP A 418 2.31 21.10 8.09
CA ASP A 418 3.44 20.91 9.02
C ASP A 418 3.06 20.00 10.20
N THR A 419 1.84 20.10 10.71
CA THR A 419 1.35 19.21 11.78
C THR A 419 1.25 17.77 11.28
N VAL A 420 0.62 17.54 10.13
CA VAL A 420 0.42 16.22 9.50
C VAL A 420 1.74 15.57 9.08
N VAL A 421 2.77 16.35 8.74
CA VAL A 421 4.10 15.83 8.42
C VAL A 421 4.95 15.56 9.68
N GLN A 422 4.54 16.04 10.86
CA GLN A 422 5.21 15.80 12.15
C GLN A 422 4.63 14.60 12.94
N THR A 423 3.46 14.06 12.58
CA THR A 423 2.74 12.99 13.32
C THR A 423 2.60 11.68 12.55
#